data_AF-A0A352CPW7-F1
#
_entry.id   AF-A0A352CPW7-F1
#
_cell.length_a   1.000
_cell.length_b   1.000
_cell.length_c   1.000
_cell.angle_alpha   90.00
_cell.angle_beta   90.00
_cell.angle_gamma   90.00
#
_symmetry.space_group_name_H-M   'P 1'
#
loop_
_entity.id
_entity.type
_entity.pdbx_description
1 polymer ?
#
loop_
_entity_poly.entity_id
_entity_poly.type
_entity_poly.pdbx_seq_one_letter_code
_entity_poly.pdbx_strand_id
1 'polypeptide(L)'
;RYIGRLAFPIYCFLIVEGFIHTRNVMKYMARLLVFGIVSEIPFDLAFFEEISYPGYQNVFWTLLLGLMSIYLMSLVKIEDIRLRLPLQMLICVPFALIGQLAHTDYRWIGVVLISGMYLFRSVEVLRIATAGIVFLPVFINDIEYFGMLSFIPMHFYNGKRGRTGKILQWGFYLFYPVHLLTLAFIRDRMMR
;
A
#
# COMPACT_ATOMS: atom_id res chain seq x y z
N ARG A 1 15.15 -2.15 5.34
CA ARG A 1 14.91 -2.67 3.96
C ARG A 1 14.05 -3.95 3.95
N TYR A 2 14.40 -5.02 4.68
CA TYR A 2 13.64 -6.29 4.69
C TYR A 2 12.23 -6.20 5.31
N ILE A 3 12.09 -5.55 6.48
CA ILE A 3 10.81 -5.47 7.21
C ILE A 3 9.75 -4.66 6.44
N GLY A 4 10.16 -3.59 5.75
CA GLY A 4 9.25 -2.78 4.94
C GLY A 4 8.63 -3.55 3.76
N ARG A 5 9.39 -4.46 3.14
CA ARG A 5 8.92 -5.28 2.02
C ARG A 5 7.95 -6.38 2.43
N LEU A 6 8.10 -6.91 3.65
CA LEU A 6 7.12 -7.81 4.28
C LEU A 6 5.82 -7.10 4.61
N ALA A 7 5.93 -5.88 5.14
CA ALA A 7 4.79 -5.13 5.62
C ALA A 7 3.93 -4.58 4.47
N PHE A 8 4.51 -4.26 3.31
CA PHE A 8 3.79 -3.61 2.22
C PHE A 8 2.59 -4.40 1.67
N PRO A 9 2.71 -5.69 1.29
CA PRO A 9 1.54 -6.47 0.87
C PRO A 9 0.45 -6.50 1.93
N ILE A 10 0.83 -6.56 3.22
CA ILE A 10 -0.11 -6.53 4.35
C ILE A 10 -0.84 -5.19 4.37
N TYR A 11 -0.15 -4.08 4.20
CA TYR A 11 -0.78 -2.77 4.09
C TYR A 11 -1.71 -2.68 2.87
N CYS A 12 -1.31 -3.20 1.71
CA CYS A 12 -2.18 -3.24 0.53
C CYS A 12 -3.46 -4.04 0.78
N PHE A 13 -3.33 -5.21 1.41
CA PHE A 13 -4.47 -6.02 1.84
C PHE A 13 -5.38 -5.26 2.82
N LEU A 14 -4.80 -4.62 3.82
CA LEU A 14 -5.54 -3.81 4.81
C LEU A 14 -6.22 -2.58 4.18
N ILE A 15 -5.64 -1.97 3.14
CA ILE A 15 -6.30 -0.90 2.38
C ILE A 15 -7.58 -1.43 1.71
N VAL A 16 -7.48 -2.58 1.04
CA VAL A 16 -8.62 -3.19 0.34
C VAL A 16 -9.72 -3.59 1.32
N GLU A 17 -9.37 -4.28 2.42
CA GLU A 17 -10.31 -4.63 3.49
C GLU A 17 -10.90 -3.39 4.17
N GLY A 18 -10.05 -2.39 4.44
CA GLY A 18 -10.45 -1.11 5.01
C GLY A 18 -11.45 -0.39 4.12
N PHE A 19 -11.24 -0.39 2.82
CA PHE A 19 -12.14 0.18 1.83
C PHE A 19 -13.52 -0.49 1.84
N ILE A 20 -13.56 -1.83 1.82
CA ILE A 20 -14.81 -2.61 1.82
C ILE A 20 -15.64 -2.35 3.08
N HIS A 21 -14.98 -2.18 4.23
CA HIS A 21 -15.64 -2.02 5.53
C HIS A 21 -15.82 -0.57 5.99
N THR A 22 -15.29 0.43 5.26
CA THR A 22 -15.45 1.83 5.65
C THR A 22 -16.78 2.38 5.16
N ARG A 23 -17.43 3.19 6.01
CA ARG A 23 -18.64 3.93 5.63
C ARG A 23 -18.32 5.24 4.92
N ASN A 24 -17.10 5.76 5.08
CA ASN A 24 -16.69 7.04 4.53
C ASN A 24 -15.25 6.94 3.98
N VAL A 25 -15.16 6.76 2.66
CA VAL A 25 -13.88 6.60 1.95
C VAL A 25 -13.13 7.94 1.89
N MET A 26 -13.82 9.07 1.80
CA MET A 26 -13.18 10.39 1.77
C MET A 26 -12.40 10.68 3.05
N LYS A 27 -12.95 10.36 4.23
CA LYS A 27 -12.22 10.44 5.51
C LYS A 27 -11.07 9.43 5.59
N TYR A 28 -11.13 8.34 4.84
CA TYR A 28 -10.02 7.39 4.76
C TYR A 28 -8.88 7.97 3.92
N MET A 29 -9.19 8.47 2.72
CA MET A 29 -8.23 9.15 1.85
C MET A 29 -7.59 10.36 2.56
N ALA A 30 -8.39 11.17 3.26
CA ALA A 30 -7.88 12.31 4.01
C ALA A 30 -6.88 11.90 5.12
N ARG A 31 -7.14 10.80 5.82
CA ARG A 31 -6.17 10.27 6.81
C ARG A 31 -4.87 9.84 6.14
N LEU A 32 -4.93 9.10 5.03
CA LEU A 32 -3.73 8.71 4.29
C LEU A 32 -2.95 9.92 3.79
N LEU A 33 -3.64 10.95 3.28
CA LEU A 33 -3.02 12.19 2.83
C LEU A 33 -2.29 12.90 3.98
N VAL A 34 -2.94 13.07 5.13
CA VAL A 34 -2.34 13.70 6.32
C VAL A 34 -1.11 12.93 6.77
N PHE A 35 -1.20 11.60 6.88
CA PHE A 35 -0.06 10.78 7.28
C PHE A 35 1.05 10.76 6.22
N GLY A 36 0.71 10.84 4.93
CA GLY A 36 1.68 11.00 3.85
C GLY A 36 2.49 12.27 4.01
N ILE A 37 1.82 13.43 4.17
CA ILE A 37 2.50 14.72 4.34
C ILE A 37 3.35 14.74 5.62
N VAL A 38 2.80 14.28 6.75
CA VAL A 38 3.52 14.27 8.04
C VAL A 38 4.72 13.32 8.01
N SER A 39 4.64 12.24 7.23
CA SER A 39 5.71 11.24 7.16
C SER A 39 6.78 11.55 6.12
N GLU A 40 6.63 12.57 5.26
CA GLU A 40 7.69 12.97 4.30
C GLU A 40 8.96 13.40 5.02
N ILE A 41 8.86 14.33 5.98
CA ILE A 41 10.03 14.83 6.73
C ILE A 41 10.84 13.70 7.40
N PRO A 42 10.24 12.81 8.22
CA PRO A 42 11.01 11.72 8.84
C PRO A 42 11.48 10.68 7.84
N PHE A 43 10.80 10.52 6.71
CA PHE A 43 11.20 9.60 5.65
C PHE A 43 12.45 10.13 4.92
N ASP A 44 12.44 11.39 4.51
CA ASP A 44 13.57 12.02 3.83
C ASP A 44 14.81 12.06 4.69
N LEU A 45 14.66 12.41 5.97
CA LEU A 45 15.75 12.38 6.94
C LEU A 45 16.34 10.98 7.12
N ALA A 46 15.49 9.95 7.19
CA ALA A 46 15.94 8.58 7.43
C ALA A 46 16.70 7.99 6.23
N PHE A 47 16.30 8.32 5.00
CA PHE A 47 16.83 7.69 3.79
C PHE A 47 17.81 8.56 2.99
N PHE A 48 17.55 9.86 2.89
CA PHE A 48 18.27 10.79 2.02
C PHE A 48 19.12 11.83 2.77
N GLU A 49 19.04 11.89 4.11
CA GLU A 49 19.77 12.86 4.95
C GLU A 49 19.41 14.33 4.67
N GLU A 50 18.31 14.56 3.96
CA GLU A 50 17.77 15.88 3.65
C GLU A 50 16.44 16.07 4.39
N ILE A 51 16.11 17.33 4.72
CA ILE A 51 14.83 17.65 5.38
C ILE A 51 13.65 17.53 4.38
N SER A 52 13.93 17.65 3.09
CA SER A 52 12.95 17.60 2.01
C SER A 52 13.62 17.14 0.72
N TYR A 53 13.37 15.91 0.30
CA TYR A 53 13.89 15.33 -0.93
C TYR A 53 12.76 15.08 -1.94
N PRO A 54 12.58 15.93 -2.96
CA PRO A 54 11.45 15.81 -3.89
C PRO A 54 11.58 14.61 -4.86
N GLY A 55 12.74 13.95 -4.92
CA GLY A 55 13.01 12.89 -5.90
C GLY A 55 12.41 11.53 -5.56
N TYR A 56 11.89 11.34 -4.34
CA TYR A 56 11.27 10.08 -3.91
C TYR A 56 10.20 10.37 -2.86
N GLN A 57 9.09 9.63 -2.89
CA GLN A 57 7.93 9.90 -2.03
C GLN A 57 7.58 8.66 -1.20
N ASN A 58 7.05 8.86 0.01
CA ASN A 58 6.81 7.76 0.94
C ASN A 58 5.66 6.81 0.52
N VAL A 59 5.53 5.70 1.25
CA VAL A 59 4.57 4.62 0.95
C VAL A 59 3.10 5.07 1.00
N PHE A 60 2.76 6.07 1.82
CA PHE A 60 1.37 6.52 1.96
C PHE A 60 0.83 7.10 0.67
N TRP A 61 1.68 7.72 -0.16
CA TRP A 61 1.28 8.18 -1.49
C TRP A 61 0.87 7.02 -2.40
N THR A 62 1.65 5.93 -2.41
CA THR A 62 1.28 4.74 -3.18
C THR A 62 -0.04 4.13 -2.68
N LEU A 63 -0.23 4.06 -1.36
CA LEU A 63 -1.47 3.55 -0.76
C LEU A 63 -2.67 4.46 -1.08
N LEU A 64 -2.49 5.79 -1.08
CA LEU A 64 -3.52 6.77 -1.43
C LEU A 64 -3.96 6.62 -2.88
N LEU A 65 -3.00 6.51 -3.81
CA LEU A 65 -3.28 6.29 -5.23
C LEU A 65 -3.99 4.95 -5.47
N GLY A 66 -3.57 3.88 -4.77
CA GLY A 66 -4.26 2.60 -4.80
C GLY A 66 -5.70 2.68 -4.28
N LEU A 67 -5.93 3.41 -3.18
CA LEU A 67 -7.26 3.64 -2.62
C LEU A 67 -8.16 4.44 -3.58
N MET A 68 -7.61 5.46 -4.26
CA MET A 68 -8.32 6.22 -5.28
C MET A 68 -8.69 5.37 -6.49
N SER A 69 -7.76 4.52 -6.94
CA SER A 69 -7.98 3.56 -8.02
C SER A 69 -9.17 2.64 -7.72
N ILE A 70 -9.16 1.95 -6.57
CA ILE A 70 -10.24 1.01 -6.20
C ILE A 70 -11.56 1.74 -5.92
N TYR A 71 -11.52 2.98 -5.42
CA TYR A 71 -12.71 3.79 -5.26
C TYR A 71 -13.38 4.06 -6.61
N LEU A 72 -12.63 4.53 -7.61
CA LEU A 72 -13.20 4.75 -8.95
C LEU A 72 -13.66 3.43 -9.61
N MET A 73 -12.90 2.34 -9.46
CA MET A 73 -13.33 1.02 -9.93
C MET A 73 -14.65 0.58 -9.30
N SER A 74 -14.91 0.94 -8.04
CA SER A 74 -16.15 0.59 -7.34
C SER A 74 -17.39 1.33 -7.86
N LEU A 75 -17.20 2.46 -8.54
CA LEU A 75 -18.28 3.23 -9.15
C LEU A 75 -18.76 2.61 -10.47
N VAL A 76 -18.00 1.68 -11.05
CA VAL A 76 -18.37 0.96 -12.27
C VAL A 76 -19.46 -0.07 -11.95
N LYS A 77 -20.70 0.22 -12.37
CA LYS A 77 -21.89 -0.65 -12.17
C LYS A 77 -22.28 -1.39 -13.45
N ILE A 78 -21.34 -2.17 -13.99
CA ILE A 78 -21.58 -3.03 -15.16
C ILE A 78 -21.80 -4.47 -14.70
N GLU A 79 -22.85 -5.12 -15.17
CA GLU A 79 -23.16 -6.52 -14.84
C GLU A 79 -22.26 -7.49 -15.60
N ASP A 80 -22.03 -7.24 -16.89
CA ASP A 80 -21.16 -8.07 -17.72
C ASP A 80 -19.69 -7.96 -17.26
N ILE A 81 -19.18 -9.07 -16.73
CA ILE A 81 -17.80 -9.19 -16.26
C ILE A 81 -16.77 -8.94 -17.36
N ARG A 82 -17.08 -9.30 -18.62
CA ARG A 82 -16.16 -9.16 -19.76
C ARG A 82 -15.92 -7.70 -20.13
N LEU A 83 -16.87 -6.83 -19.80
CA LEU A 83 -16.77 -5.38 -19.98
C LEU A 83 -16.33 -4.68 -18.70
N ARG A 84 -16.83 -5.13 -17.54
CA ARG A 84 -16.49 -4.56 -16.24
C ARG A 84 -15.00 -4.67 -15.92
N LEU A 85 -14.43 -5.86 -16.09
CA LEU A 85 -13.05 -6.13 -15.71
C LEU A 85 -12.02 -5.28 -16.49
N PRO A 86 -12.02 -5.24 -17.85
CA PRO A 86 -11.07 -4.41 -18.57
C PRO A 86 -11.27 -2.92 -18.30
N LEU A 87 -12.51 -2.45 -18.09
CA LEU A 87 -12.76 -1.06 -17.73
C LEU A 87 -12.16 -0.72 -16.35
N GLN A 88 -12.33 -1.59 -15.36
CA GLN A 88 -11.71 -1.40 -14.05
C GLN A 88 -10.18 -1.44 -14.14
N MET A 89 -9.60 -2.34 -14.94
CA MET A 89 -8.15 -2.35 -15.19
C MET A 89 -7.68 -1.06 -15.88
N LEU A 90 -8.47 -0.51 -16.81
CA LEU A 90 -8.17 0.76 -17.47
C LEU A 90 -8.14 1.93 -16.47
N ILE A 91 -9.05 1.94 -15.48
CA ILE A 91 -9.06 2.93 -14.39
C ILE A 91 -7.77 2.88 -13.57
N CYS A 92 -7.12 1.71 -13.43
CA CYS A 92 -5.85 1.57 -12.70
C CYS A 92 -4.70 2.34 -13.36
N VAL A 93 -4.68 2.39 -14.70
CA VAL A 93 -3.55 2.89 -15.50
C VAL A 93 -3.12 4.31 -15.12
N PRO A 94 -4.00 5.33 -15.06
CA PRO A 94 -3.59 6.68 -14.71
C PRO A 94 -2.99 6.77 -13.30
N PHE A 95 -3.53 6.07 -12.31
CA PHE A 95 -2.98 6.09 -10.93
C PHE A 95 -1.62 5.40 -10.86
N ALA A 96 -1.45 4.29 -11.59
CA ALA A 96 -0.19 3.59 -11.69
C ALA A 96 0.89 4.48 -12.36
N LEU A 97 0.51 5.20 -13.41
CA LEU A 97 1.39 6.16 -14.08
C LEU A 97 1.77 7.33 -13.17
N ILE A 98 0.80 7.91 -12.46
CA ILE A 98 1.06 8.97 -11.46
C ILE A 98 2.03 8.45 -10.39
N GLY A 99 1.81 7.25 -9.86
CA GLY A 99 2.70 6.66 -8.86
C GLY A 99 4.14 6.45 -9.36
N GLN A 100 4.30 6.10 -10.64
CA GLN A 100 5.60 5.96 -11.30
C GLN A 100 6.30 7.32 -11.52
N LEU A 101 5.57 8.31 -12.04
CA LEU A 101 6.10 9.64 -12.34
C LEU A 101 6.42 10.45 -11.08
N ALA A 102 5.61 10.28 -10.03
CA ALA A 102 5.85 10.89 -8.73
C ALA A 102 6.89 10.14 -7.89
N HIS A 103 7.54 9.10 -8.42
CA HIS A 103 8.56 8.31 -7.73
C HIS A 103 8.17 7.84 -6.32
N THR A 104 6.92 7.42 -6.15
CA THR A 104 6.43 6.87 -4.86
C THR A 104 7.11 5.55 -4.52
N ASP A 105 7.19 5.19 -3.23
CA ASP A 105 7.97 4.06 -2.70
C ASP A 105 7.82 2.75 -3.52
N TYR A 106 6.57 2.36 -3.83
CA TYR A 106 6.24 1.17 -4.63
C TYR A 106 5.69 1.47 -6.03
N ARG A 107 5.70 2.74 -6.45
CA ARG A 107 5.37 3.19 -7.82
C ARG A 107 4.07 2.55 -8.36
N TRP A 108 4.08 2.13 -9.63
CA TRP A 108 2.96 1.44 -10.27
C TRP A 108 2.68 0.07 -9.66
N ILE A 109 3.70 -0.63 -9.16
CA ILE A 109 3.58 -1.99 -8.59
C ILE A 109 2.57 -1.99 -7.44
N GLY A 110 2.69 -1.01 -6.54
CA GLY A 110 1.79 -0.89 -5.40
C GLY A 110 0.34 -0.63 -5.80
N VAL A 111 0.12 0.24 -6.77
CA VAL A 111 -1.24 0.56 -7.27
C VAL A 111 -1.87 -0.65 -7.95
N VAL A 112 -1.11 -1.37 -8.78
CA VAL A 112 -1.56 -2.59 -9.46
C VAL A 112 -1.85 -3.70 -8.45
N LEU A 113 -1.02 -3.85 -7.42
CA LEU A 113 -1.22 -4.83 -6.35
C LEU A 113 -2.53 -4.59 -5.60
N ILE A 114 -2.78 -3.35 -5.16
CA ILE A 114 -4.02 -2.98 -4.45
C ILE A 114 -5.22 -3.22 -5.36
N SER A 115 -5.12 -2.81 -6.63
CA SER A 115 -6.19 -2.98 -7.61
C SER A 115 -6.49 -4.45 -7.89
N GLY A 116 -5.46 -5.29 -8.05
CA GLY A 116 -5.58 -6.73 -8.22
C GLY A 116 -6.23 -7.40 -7.01
N MET A 117 -5.76 -7.09 -5.81
CA MET A 117 -6.35 -7.61 -4.57
C MET A 117 -7.83 -7.23 -4.43
N TYR A 118 -8.22 -6.03 -4.87
CA TYR A 118 -9.62 -5.57 -4.86
C TYR A 118 -10.50 -6.31 -5.89
N LEU A 119 -9.99 -6.50 -7.11
CA LEU A 119 -10.72 -7.15 -8.21
C LEU A 119 -10.96 -8.64 -7.93
N PHE A 120 -9.94 -9.33 -7.43
CA PHE A 120 -9.98 -10.77 -7.17
C PHE A 120 -10.34 -11.12 -5.72
N ARG A 121 -10.85 -10.16 -4.94
CA ARG A 121 -11.14 -10.35 -3.52
C ARG A 121 -12.08 -11.52 -3.19
N SER A 122 -12.97 -11.88 -4.12
CA SER A 122 -13.96 -12.95 -3.94
C SER A 122 -13.39 -14.34 -4.19
N VAL A 123 -12.21 -14.45 -4.81
CA VAL A 123 -11.55 -15.71 -5.14
C VAL A 123 -10.16 -15.70 -4.53
N GLU A 124 -10.01 -16.33 -3.38
CA GLU A 124 -8.77 -16.31 -2.59
C GLU A 124 -7.54 -16.70 -3.41
N VAL A 125 -7.65 -17.77 -4.22
CA VAL A 125 -6.57 -18.23 -5.10
C VAL A 125 -6.14 -17.13 -6.07
N LEU A 126 -7.08 -16.41 -6.68
CA LEU A 126 -6.76 -15.33 -7.62
C LEU A 126 -6.21 -14.09 -6.93
N ARG A 127 -6.65 -13.80 -5.70
CA ARG A 127 -6.09 -12.72 -4.86
C ARG A 127 -4.63 -13.01 -4.49
N ILE A 128 -4.32 -14.23 -4.10
CA ILE A 128 -2.95 -14.67 -3.78
C ILE A 128 -2.11 -14.73 -5.06
N ALA A 129 -2.65 -15.28 -6.16
CA ALA A 129 -1.97 -15.35 -7.44
C ALA A 129 -1.66 -13.97 -8.01
N THR A 130 -2.59 -13.01 -7.95
CA THR A 130 -2.29 -11.63 -8.38
C THR A 130 -1.20 -11.00 -7.57
N ALA A 131 -1.21 -11.18 -6.25
CA ALA A 131 -0.12 -10.69 -5.44
C ALA A 131 1.22 -11.38 -5.77
N GLY A 132 1.24 -12.70 -5.99
CA GLY A 132 2.44 -13.40 -6.46
C GLY A 132 2.94 -12.94 -7.83
N ILE A 133 2.04 -12.76 -8.80
CA ILE A 133 2.34 -12.35 -10.19
C ILE A 133 2.77 -10.89 -10.28
N VAL A 134 2.17 -9.99 -9.49
CA VAL A 134 2.57 -8.57 -9.48
C VAL A 134 3.92 -8.39 -8.79
N PHE A 135 4.25 -9.25 -7.82
CA PHE A 135 5.58 -9.26 -7.24
C PHE A 135 6.63 -9.92 -8.13
N LEU A 136 6.26 -10.89 -9.01
CA LEU A 136 7.15 -11.65 -9.90
C LEU A 136 8.23 -10.80 -10.64
N PRO A 137 7.89 -9.66 -11.27
CA PRO A 137 8.86 -8.77 -11.93
C PRO A 137 9.80 -8.02 -10.97
N VAL A 138 9.42 -7.91 -9.69
CA VAL A 138 10.19 -7.21 -8.65
C VAL A 138 11.22 -8.14 -7.99
N PHE A 139 11.06 -9.47 -8.13
CA PHE A 139 12.01 -10.51 -7.68
C PHE A 139 13.35 -10.52 -8.43
N ILE A 140 13.60 -9.59 -9.35
CA ILE A 140 14.95 -9.41 -9.93
C ILE A 140 15.96 -8.99 -8.83
N ASN A 141 15.49 -8.54 -7.66
CA ASN A 141 16.33 -8.29 -6.48
C ASN A 141 16.09 -9.37 -5.39
N ASP A 142 17.16 -9.99 -4.88
CA ASP A 142 17.15 -11.10 -3.90
C ASP A 142 16.42 -10.81 -2.57
N ILE A 143 16.13 -9.54 -2.29
CA ILE A 143 15.54 -9.07 -1.03
C ILE A 143 13.99 -9.18 -1.04
N GLU A 144 13.40 -9.47 -2.20
CA GLU A 144 11.94 -9.37 -2.41
C GLU A 144 11.17 -10.66 -2.11
N TYR A 145 11.86 -11.80 -2.02
CA TYR A 145 11.28 -13.09 -1.58
C TYR A 145 10.64 -13.02 -0.21
N PHE A 146 11.15 -12.16 0.67
CA PHE A 146 10.56 -11.96 2.00
C PHE A 146 9.11 -11.47 1.91
N GLY A 147 8.75 -10.67 0.90
CA GLY A 147 7.37 -10.22 0.70
C GLY A 147 6.36 -11.38 0.62
N MET A 148 6.78 -12.57 0.17
CA MET A 148 5.92 -13.75 0.08
C MET A 148 5.48 -14.30 1.44
N LEU A 149 6.22 -14.06 2.52
CA LEU A 149 5.82 -14.50 3.86
C LEU A 149 4.56 -13.78 4.34
N SER A 150 4.23 -12.62 3.76
CA SER A 150 2.96 -11.93 4.00
C SER A 150 1.72 -12.73 3.53
N PHE A 151 1.89 -13.72 2.64
CA PHE A 151 0.80 -14.60 2.21
C PHE A 151 0.29 -15.51 3.31
N ILE A 152 1.16 -15.88 4.26
CA ILE A 152 0.79 -16.75 5.39
C ILE A 152 -0.32 -16.10 6.24
N PRO A 153 -0.15 -14.89 6.80
CA PRO A 153 -1.22 -14.25 7.56
C PRO A 153 -2.44 -13.87 6.70
N MET A 154 -2.27 -13.60 5.40
CA MET A 154 -3.41 -13.36 4.50
C MET A 154 -4.27 -14.60 4.28
N HIS A 155 -3.67 -15.79 4.20
CA HIS A 155 -4.39 -17.06 4.05
C HIS A 155 -5.20 -17.40 5.30
N PHE A 156 -4.66 -17.14 6.49
CA PHE A 156 -5.37 -17.36 7.75
C PHE A 156 -6.41 -16.28 8.08
N TYR A 157 -6.61 -15.28 7.21
CA TYR A 157 -7.59 -14.23 7.46
C TYR A 157 -9.02 -14.76 7.26
N ASN A 158 -9.77 -14.76 8.36
CA ASN A 158 -11.14 -15.31 8.45
C ASN A 158 -12.24 -14.43 7.82
N GLY A 159 -11.89 -13.41 7.03
CA GLY A 159 -12.85 -12.50 6.38
C GLY A 159 -13.60 -11.58 7.34
N LYS A 160 -13.29 -11.60 8.64
CA LYS A 160 -13.93 -10.75 9.64
C LYS A 160 -13.01 -9.61 10.01
N ARG A 161 -13.57 -8.41 10.08
CA ARG A 161 -12.88 -7.22 10.57
C ARG A 161 -12.33 -7.48 11.97
N GLY A 162 -11.01 -7.39 12.13
CA GLY A 162 -10.32 -7.53 13.42
C GLY A 162 -10.73 -6.47 14.45
N ARG A 163 -10.30 -6.63 15.71
CA ARG A 163 -10.64 -5.70 16.81
C ARG A 163 -10.29 -4.25 16.46
N THR A 164 -11.29 -3.37 16.47
CA THR A 164 -11.21 -1.96 16.02
C THR A 164 -11.08 -0.99 17.18
N GLY A 165 -10.18 -1.26 18.14
CA GLY A 165 -9.86 -0.26 19.16
C GLY A 165 -9.24 0.97 18.50
N LYS A 166 -9.69 2.19 18.88
CA LYS A 166 -9.08 3.44 18.39
C LYS A 166 -7.56 3.42 18.62
N ILE A 167 -7.12 2.95 19.78
CA ILE A 167 -5.71 2.80 20.14
C ILE A 167 -4.94 1.94 19.13
N LEU A 168 -5.51 0.80 18.69
CA LEU A 168 -4.86 -0.09 17.74
C LEU A 168 -4.79 0.55 16.35
N GLN A 169 -5.85 1.25 15.92
CA GLN A 169 -5.85 1.97 14.65
C GLN A 169 -4.80 3.08 14.62
N TRP A 170 -4.75 3.92 15.65
CA TRP A 170 -3.74 4.98 15.77
C TRP A 170 -2.34 4.40 15.93
N GLY A 171 -2.19 3.28 16.64
CA GLY A 171 -0.92 2.55 16.75
C GLY A 171 -0.36 2.13 15.40
N PHE A 172 -1.18 1.59 14.49
CA PHE A 172 -0.73 1.25 13.13
C PHE A 172 -0.31 2.47 12.31
N TYR A 173 -1.05 3.59 12.41
CA TYR A 173 -0.69 4.82 11.69
C TYR A 173 0.56 5.50 12.25
N LEU A 174 0.71 5.55 13.58
CA LEU A 174 1.87 6.15 14.26
C LEU A 174 3.11 5.27 14.16
N PHE A 175 2.95 3.95 14.03
CA PHE A 175 4.07 3.03 13.86
C PHE A 175 4.95 3.46 12.69
N TYR A 176 4.36 3.90 11.56
CA TYR A 176 5.12 4.31 10.38
C TYR A 176 6.08 5.50 10.62
N PRO A 177 5.64 6.70 11.02
CA PRO A 177 6.54 7.81 11.31
C PRO A 177 7.48 7.51 12.50
N VAL A 178 7.02 6.77 13.51
CA VAL A 178 7.84 6.47 14.71
C VAL A 178 9.01 5.53 14.39
N HIS A 179 8.79 4.44 13.64
CA HIS A 179 9.91 3.54 13.30
C HIS A 179 10.90 4.18 12.33
N LEU A 180 10.46 5.12 11.47
CA LEU A 180 11.36 5.93 10.63
C LEU A 180 12.23 6.86 11.46
N LEU A 181 11.65 7.54 12.46
CA LEU A 181 12.42 8.37 13.40
C LEU A 181 13.41 7.53 14.21
N THR A 182 13.03 6.33 14.64
CA THR A 182 13.94 5.40 15.31
C THR A 182 15.09 4.99 14.41
N LEU A 183 14.83 4.71 13.13
CA LEU A 183 15.88 4.39 12.15
C LEU A 183 16.81 5.58 11.91
N ALA A 184 16.27 6.79 11.75
CA ALA A 184 17.05 8.01 11.62
C ALA A 184 17.96 8.23 12.85
N PHE A 185 17.43 8.00 14.05
CA PHE A 185 18.18 8.16 15.30
C PHE A 185 19.29 7.10 15.47
N ILE A 186 19.00 5.83 15.16
CA ILE A 186 20.02 4.76 15.21
C ILE A 186 21.14 5.05 14.19
N ARG A 187 20.79 5.56 13.00
CA ARG A 187 21.75 5.93 11.96
C ARG A 187 22.64 7.10 12.38
N ASP A 188 22.07 8.18 12.95
CA ASP A 188 22.85 9.31 13.49
C ASP A 188 23.84 8.86 14.58
N ARG A 189 23.43 7.90 15.42
CA ARG A 189 24.29 7.34 16.48
C ARG A 189 25.39 6.40 15.98
N MET A 190 25.22 5.74 14.83
CA MET A 190 26.24 4.86 14.24
C MET A 190 27.29 5.62 13.41
N MET A 191 26.98 6.84 12.97
CA MET A 191 27.86 7.66 12.12
C MET A 191 28.70 8.68 12.93
N ARG A 192 28.54 8.73 14.26
CA ARG A 192 29.41 9.46 15.20
C ARG A 192 30.41 8.50 15.84
#